data_AF-A0A2G6GF53-F1
#
_entry.id   AF-A0A2G6GF53-F1
#
_cell.length_a   1.000
_cell.length_b   1.000
_cell.length_c   1.000
_cell.angle_alpha   90.00
_cell.angle_beta   90.00
_cell.angle_gamma   90.00
#
_symmetry.space_group_name_H-M   'P 1'
#
loop_
_entity.id
_entity.type
_entity.pdbx_description
1 polymer ?
#
loop_
_entity_poly.entity_id
_entity_poly.type
_entity_poly.pdbx_seq_one_letter_code
_entity_poly.pdbx_strand_id
1 'polypeptide(L)'
;ALFYDMARSELLLNGKLGEPFYPFGDDASRVTAVSWQAWWIPAKDGTPGWKNRQPVFSDITLDSRLVQQLATPFGTHVGGLWQQVPSAPGNKYELMVEAQAWSSDDVAPGSQVEAGDVNMQVGIDPTGGLDPESPLIVWSQVHQPLSRWEMIHLAADAEADIITVYLKSAPSLPKRQQAVFWRNAFLRPVGRHKRSVNIVGIGDTHISIEPEYPYPGDPVTVSVSSTREHQRIGLLVRDPDGASPSVANLGKALDGERHVWRYEFKTAVDGLYEVRFVGDRGARMLSLRLLQVARNVQLVSSDASRLAYKRVYVLLPPTADVSWFTAAARGGFNGRFTIGFSADDAGIGDLGSKHVLAVNPHHWPEVLTAVWFKQHYPGAEFTPVVANKPEDLEAWLKDWLGSES
;
A
#
# COMPACT_ATOMS: atom_id res chain seq x y z
N ALA A 1 -11.06 5.32 -25.61
CA ALA A 1 -11.53 5.36 -24.21
C ALA A 1 -11.06 4.10 -23.49
N LEU A 2 -9.82 4.11 -22.99
CA LEU A 2 -9.20 3.05 -22.19
C LEU A 2 -8.25 3.71 -21.18
N PHE A 3 -8.79 4.59 -20.35
CA PHE A 3 -8.08 5.25 -19.23
C PHE A 3 -8.83 5.06 -17.91
N TYR A 4 -9.63 3.99 -17.81
CA TYR A 4 -10.33 3.64 -16.58
C TYR A 4 -9.69 2.38 -16.02
N ASP A 5 -8.63 2.59 -15.22
CA ASP A 5 -8.28 1.87 -13.97
C ASP A 5 -6.77 2.02 -13.66
N MET A 6 -6.25 3.26 -13.69
CA MET A 6 -4.88 3.61 -13.31
C MET A 6 -4.78 4.24 -11.90
N ALA A 7 -5.88 4.27 -11.15
CA ALA A 7 -5.96 5.02 -9.89
C ALA A 7 -5.31 4.31 -8.68
N ARG A 8 -4.85 3.05 -8.82
CA ARG A 8 -4.45 2.23 -7.66
C ARG A 8 -2.95 2.20 -7.33
N SER A 9 -2.11 3.03 -7.95
CA SER A 9 -0.65 2.91 -7.79
C SER A 9 0.16 4.21 -7.79
N GLU A 10 -0.46 5.39 -7.69
CA GLU A 10 0.28 6.66 -7.61
C GLU A 10 0.77 6.93 -6.18
N LEU A 11 2.10 6.91 -6.01
CA LEU A 11 2.74 7.03 -4.70
C LEU A 11 3.04 8.47 -4.30
N LEU A 12 3.17 9.37 -5.28
CA LEU A 12 3.48 10.78 -5.02
C LEU A 12 2.29 11.49 -4.39
N LEU A 13 2.61 12.36 -3.44
CA LEU A 13 1.72 13.42 -2.97
C LEU A 13 1.86 14.61 -3.92
N ASN A 14 0.73 15.15 -4.38
CA ASN A 14 0.70 16.25 -5.35
C ASN A 14 1.60 16.01 -6.57
N GLY A 15 1.54 14.81 -7.17
CA GLY A 15 2.31 14.46 -8.37
C GLY A 15 2.09 15.43 -9.54
N LYS A 16 0.93 16.09 -9.61
CA LYS A 16 0.67 17.13 -10.61
C LYS A 16 1.63 18.34 -10.54
N LEU A 17 2.39 18.52 -9.43
CA LEU A 17 3.30 19.64 -9.20
C LEU A 17 2.61 20.99 -9.44
N GLY A 18 1.39 21.08 -8.90
CA GLY A 18 0.48 22.21 -9.03
C GLY A 18 -0.18 22.50 -7.68
N GLU A 19 -1.36 23.11 -7.71
CA GLU A 19 -2.07 23.52 -6.49
C GLU A 19 -2.37 22.36 -5.51
N PRO A 20 -2.37 22.57 -4.19
CA PRO A 20 -2.02 23.80 -3.53
C PRO A 20 -0.49 24.00 -3.48
N PHE A 21 -0.11 25.26 -3.35
CA PHE A 21 1.27 25.71 -3.18
C PHE A 21 1.48 26.29 -1.77
N TYR A 22 2.72 26.30 -1.27
CA TYR A 22 3.03 26.84 0.07
C TYR A 22 4.40 27.53 0.14
N PRO A 23 4.57 28.51 1.05
CA PRO A 23 5.86 29.13 1.34
C PRO A 23 6.91 28.14 1.87
N PHE A 24 8.08 28.09 1.23
CA PHE A 24 9.21 27.30 1.70
C PHE A 24 9.86 27.96 2.91
N GLY A 25 9.96 27.25 4.04
CA GLY A 25 10.66 27.74 5.23
C GLY A 25 10.11 29.05 5.77
N ASP A 26 8.80 29.27 5.62
CA ASP A 26 8.05 30.49 5.96
C ASP A 26 8.46 31.74 5.15
N ASP A 27 9.27 31.57 4.10
CA ASP A 27 9.60 32.63 3.14
C ASP A 27 8.51 32.70 2.07
N ALA A 28 7.59 33.65 2.20
CA ALA A 28 6.49 33.87 1.25
C ALA A 28 6.96 34.23 -0.17
N SER A 29 8.23 34.60 -0.36
CA SER A 29 8.80 34.84 -1.68
C SER A 29 9.23 33.55 -2.40
N ARG A 30 9.14 32.39 -1.73
CA ARG A 30 9.53 31.10 -2.26
C ARG A 30 8.43 30.09 -2.08
N VAL A 31 7.92 29.57 -3.18
CA VAL A 31 6.70 28.77 -3.16
C VAL A 31 6.95 27.42 -3.83
N THR A 32 6.59 26.33 -3.14
CA THR A 32 6.64 24.97 -3.67
C THR A 32 5.26 24.31 -3.67
N ALA A 33 5.03 23.41 -4.62
CA ALA A 33 3.87 22.54 -4.62
C ALA A 33 3.81 21.77 -3.29
N VAL A 34 2.66 21.74 -2.62
CA VAL A 34 2.51 21.04 -1.33
C VAL A 34 3.02 19.61 -1.43
N SER A 35 3.72 19.17 -0.39
CA SER A 35 4.42 17.88 -0.30
C SER A 35 5.67 17.73 -1.17
N TRP A 36 6.15 18.80 -1.80
CA TRP A 36 7.49 18.86 -2.40
C TRP A 36 8.35 19.90 -1.69
N GLN A 37 9.60 19.55 -1.41
CA GLN A 37 10.53 20.42 -0.70
C GLN A 37 11.69 20.84 -1.60
N ALA A 38 12.06 22.12 -1.53
CA ALA A 38 13.18 22.68 -2.26
C ALA A 38 14.54 22.22 -1.71
N TRP A 39 15.52 22.11 -2.61
CA TRP A 39 16.94 21.93 -2.29
C TRP A 39 17.82 22.67 -3.31
N TRP A 40 19.02 23.07 -2.88
CA TRP A 40 20.04 23.65 -3.76
C TRP A 40 21.43 23.51 -3.12
N ILE A 41 22.47 23.49 -3.96
CA ILE A 41 23.86 23.59 -3.52
C ILE A 41 24.22 25.07 -3.40
N PRO A 42 24.63 25.57 -2.22
CA PRO A 42 24.99 26.97 -2.04
C PRO A 42 26.25 27.34 -2.84
N ALA A 43 26.38 28.62 -3.20
CA ALA A 43 27.62 29.16 -3.72
C ALA A 43 28.76 28.96 -2.71
N LYS A 44 29.94 28.60 -3.20
CA LYS A 44 31.15 28.52 -2.36
C LYS A 44 31.79 29.89 -2.27
N ASP A 45 32.41 30.18 -1.14
CA ASP A 45 33.17 31.41 -0.94
C ASP A 45 34.24 31.59 -2.04
N GLY A 46 34.38 32.82 -2.54
CA GLY A 46 35.33 33.16 -3.60
C GLY A 46 34.93 32.74 -5.02
N THR A 47 33.75 32.14 -5.22
CA THR A 47 33.22 31.89 -6.57
C THR A 47 32.60 33.15 -7.19
N PRO A 48 32.58 33.30 -8.53
CA PRO A 48 31.95 34.43 -9.19
C PRO A 48 30.47 34.55 -8.79
N GLY A 49 29.96 35.77 -8.62
CA GLY A 49 28.59 36.01 -8.12
C GLY A 49 27.45 35.48 -8.98
N TRP A 50 27.74 35.06 -10.22
CA TRP A 50 26.77 34.39 -11.10
C TRP A 50 26.71 32.87 -10.87
N LYS A 51 27.70 32.26 -10.20
CA LYS A 51 27.83 30.81 -10.09
C LYS A 51 27.10 30.28 -8.84
N ASN A 52 26.29 29.23 -9.01
CA ASN A 52 25.54 28.60 -7.93
C ASN A 52 24.75 29.59 -7.06
N ARG A 53 24.11 30.57 -7.71
CA ARG A 53 23.21 31.47 -7.02
C ARG A 53 22.04 30.69 -6.43
N GLN A 54 21.57 31.13 -5.28
CA GLN A 54 20.36 30.56 -4.70
C GLN A 54 19.19 30.77 -5.67
N PRO A 55 18.53 29.69 -6.10
CA PRO A 55 17.43 29.79 -7.04
C PRO A 55 16.14 30.25 -6.34
N VAL A 56 15.24 30.86 -7.11
CA VAL A 56 13.89 31.24 -6.68
C VAL A 56 12.91 30.14 -7.06
N PHE A 57 12.10 29.70 -6.10
CA PHE A 57 11.03 28.73 -6.30
C PHE A 57 9.70 29.48 -6.34
N SER A 58 8.88 29.23 -7.35
CA SER A 58 7.60 29.91 -7.52
C SER A 58 6.61 29.01 -8.25
N ASP A 59 5.33 29.35 -8.16
CA ASP A 59 4.33 28.92 -9.12
C ASP A 59 4.24 29.93 -10.28
N ILE A 60 3.89 29.45 -11.48
CA ILE A 60 3.66 30.30 -12.64
C ILE A 60 2.58 29.68 -13.53
N THR A 61 1.76 30.52 -14.16
CA THR A 61 0.82 30.05 -15.18
C THR A 61 1.56 29.90 -16.51
N LEU A 62 1.65 28.67 -16.99
CA LEU A 62 2.22 28.32 -18.29
C LEU A 62 1.25 27.37 -18.99
N ASP A 63 0.96 27.62 -20.26
CA ASP A 63 -0.07 26.88 -21.03
C ASP A 63 -1.43 26.81 -20.31
N SER A 64 -1.86 27.94 -19.76
CA SER A 64 -3.12 28.07 -18.98
C SER A 64 -3.20 27.17 -17.74
N ARG A 65 -2.06 26.70 -17.22
CA ARG A 65 -1.98 25.86 -16.03
C ARG A 65 -0.93 26.40 -15.07
N LEU A 66 -1.25 26.36 -13.77
CA LEU A 66 -0.27 26.63 -12.73
C LEU A 66 0.72 25.46 -12.61
N VAL A 67 2.02 25.76 -12.76
CA VAL A 67 3.12 24.78 -12.70
C VAL A 67 4.20 25.24 -11.73
N GLN A 68 4.97 24.28 -11.22
CA GLN A 68 6.15 24.59 -10.42
C GLN A 68 7.27 25.16 -11.30
N GLN A 69 7.81 26.31 -10.89
CA GLN A 69 8.98 26.94 -11.47
C GLN A 69 10.17 26.94 -10.49
N LEU A 70 11.36 26.85 -11.07
CA LEU A 70 12.63 27.18 -10.44
C LEU A 70 13.40 28.13 -11.36
N ALA A 71 13.81 29.31 -10.88
CA ALA A 71 14.44 30.35 -11.71
C ALA A 71 15.70 30.94 -11.08
N THR A 72 16.70 31.20 -11.92
CA THR A 72 17.99 31.81 -11.54
C THR A 72 18.49 32.76 -12.63
N PRO A 73 17.75 33.84 -12.94
CA PRO A 73 18.13 34.76 -14.03
C PRO A 73 19.53 35.36 -13.78
N PHE A 74 20.34 35.40 -14.84
CA PHE A 74 21.74 35.83 -14.80
C PHE A 74 22.61 35.02 -13.83
N GLY A 75 22.29 33.74 -13.62
CA GLY A 75 23.06 32.87 -12.75
C GLY A 75 22.95 31.41 -13.13
N THR A 76 23.85 30.61 -12.59
CA THR A 76 23.74 29.15 -12.56
C THR A 76 23.28 28.69 -11.20
N HIS A 77 22.76 27.47 -11.13
CA HIS A 77 22.42 26.78 -9.89
C HIS A 77 22.66 25.29 -10.03
N VAL A 78 22.65 24.57 -8.92
CA VAL A 78 22.36 23.14 -8.87
C VAL A 78 21.29 22.97 -7.82
N GLY A 79 20.12 22.49 -8.21
CA GLY A 79 18.98 22.42 -7.30
C GLY A 79 17.70 21.94 -7.95
N GLY A 80 16.66 21.83 -7.13
CA GLY A 80 15.33 21.42 -7.54
C GLY A 80 14.47 21.02 -6.36
N LEU A 81 13.66 19.97 -6.53
CA LEU A 81 12.71 19.51 -5.54
C LEU A 81 12.98 18.07 -5.12
N TRP A 82 12.49 17.68 -3.96
CA TRP A 82 12.45 16.29 -3.52
C TRP A 82 11.17 15.93 -2.78
N GLN A 83 10.85 14.64 -2.75
CA GLN A 83 9.78 14.03 -1.95
C GLN A 83 10.17 12.60 -1.57
N GLN A 84 9.95 12.23 -0.31
CA GLN A 84 10.03 10.85 0.16
C GLN A 84 8.70 10.15 0.01
N VAL A 85 8.75 8.89 -0.39
CA VAL A 85 7.57 8.05 -0.66
C VAL A 85 7.78 6.65 -0.10
N PRO A 86 6.70 5.94 0.29
CA PRO A 86 6.83 4.57 0.74
C PRO A 86 7.30 3.68 -0.40
N SER A 87 8.15 2.71 -0.05
CA SER A 87 8.64 1.69 -0.96
C SER A 87 8.74 0.35 -0.25
N ALA A 88 9.23 -0.65 -0.98
CA ALA A 88 9.52 -1.96 -0.42
C ALA A 88 10.86 -2.41 -1.02
N PRO A 89 11.85 -2.80 -0.20
CA PRO A 89 13.14 -3.25 -0.69
C PRO A 89 13.03 -4.36 -1.74
N GLY A 90 13.79 -4.23 -2.82
CA GLY A 90 13.81 -5.14 -3.96
C GLY A 90 12.65 -4.96 -4.95
N ASN A 91 11.72 -4.02 -4.73
CA ASN A 91 10.80 -3.59 -5.78
C ASN A 91 11.46 -2.56 -6.70
N LYS A 92 11.14 -2.62 -7.99
CA LYS A 92 11.49 -1.59 -8.96
C LYS A 92 10.41 -0.52 -9.04
N TYR A 93 10.82 0.74 -9.07
CA TYR A 93 9.94 1.90 -9.22
C TYR A 93 10.27 2.64 -10.51
N GLU A 94 9.23 3.12 -11.18
CA GLU A 94 9.29 3.90 -12.41
C GLU A 94 8.76 5.30 -12.15
N LEU A 95 9.64 6.29 -12.35
CA LEU A 95 9.38 7.71 -12.23
C LEU A 95 9.28 8.34 -13.61
N MET A 96 8.20 9.08 -13.83
CA MET A 96 7.99 9.89 -15.04
C MET A 96 7.64 11.31 -14.62
N VAL A 97 8.25 12.31 -15.23
CA VAL A 97 7.97 13.73 -14.93
C VAL A 97 8.02 14.55 -16.22
N GLU A 98 7.05 15.43 -16.43
CA GLU A 98 7.13 16.40 -17.53
C GLU A 98 7.95 17.62 -17.12
N ALA A 99 8.89 17.98 -18.00
CA ALA A 99 9.86 19.04 -17.78
C ALA A 99 9.95 19.97 -18.99
N GLN A 100 10.18 21.25 -18.74
CA GLN A 100 10.56 22.24 -19.74
C GLN A 100 11.56 23.22 -19.13
N ALA A 101 12.37 23.88 -19.97
CA ALA A 101 13.22 24.99 -19.55
C ALA A 101 13.21 26.16 -20.52
N TRP A 102 13.48 27.35 -19.98
CA TRP A 102 13.86 28.53 -20.73
C TRP A 102 15.32 28.88 -20.41
N SER A 103 16.09 29.13 -21.48
CA SER A 103 17.51 29.48 -21.44
C SER A 103 17.80 30.39 -22.63
N SER A 104 18.05 31.68 -22.40
CA SER A 104 18.32 32.63 -23.49
C SER A 104 18.91 33.94 -22.98
N ASP A 105 19.65 34.64 -23.85
CA ASP A 105 20.09 36.03 -23.62
C ASP A 105 19.04 37.09 -24.01
N ASP A 106 17.98 36.68 -24.70
CA ASP A 106 16.83 37.52 -25.03
C ASP A 106 15.80 37.58 -23.87
N VAL A 107 14.86 38.54 -23.92
CA VAL A 107 13.76 38.70 -22.96
C VAL A 107 12.47 37.99 -23.36
N ALA A 108 12.30 37.65 -24.63
CA ALA A 108 11.05 37.07 -25.12
C ALA A 108 10.84 35.67 -24.52
N PRO A 109 9.72 35.40 -23.82
CA PRO A 109 9.47 34.10 -23.20
C PRO A 109 9.63 32.93 -24.18
N GLY A 110 10.41 31.92 -23.79
CA GLY A 110 10.68 30.74 -24.63
C GLY A 110 11.62 31.00 -25.82
N SER A 111 12.22 32.19 -25.91
CA SER A 111 13.34 32.43 -26.83
C SER A 111 14.51 31.49 -26.50
N GLN A 112 15.32 31.19 -27.51
CA GLN A 112 16.50 30.31 -27.40
C GLN A 112 17.75 30.99 -27.97
N VAL A 113 17.73 32.32 -28.10
CA VAL A 113 18.90 33.09 -28.54
C VAL A 113 20.05 32.83 -27.57
N GLU A 114 21.15 32.29 -28.10
CA GLU A 114 22.33 31.90 -27.33
C GLU A 114 21.95 31.05 -26.11
N ALA A 115 21.07 30.05 -26.25
CA ALA A 115 20.68 29.20 -25.13
C ALA A 115 21.90 28.46 -24.52
N GLY A 116 21.96 28.41 -23.19
CA GLY A 116 22.89 27.53 -22.46
C GLY A 116 22.22 26.21 -22.06
N ASP A 117 23.03 25.20 -21.76
CA ASP A 117 22.52 23.93 -21.22
C ASP A 117 21.83 24.16 -19.87
N VAL A 118 20.71 23.46 -19.66
CA VAL A 118 19.89 23.50 -18.44
C VAL A 118 20.08 22.26 -17.57
N ASN A 119 20.62 21.19 -18.15
CA ASN A 119 21.03 19.95 -17.50
C ASN A 119 19.98 19.39 -16.55
N MET A 120 18.75 19.17 -17.04
CA MET A 120 17.65 18.66 -16.25
C MET A 120 17.75 17.14 -16.07
N GLN A 121 17.45 16.65 -14.88
CA GLN A 121 17.42 15.22 -14.54
C GLN A 121 16.33 14.94 -13.52
N VAL A 122 15.86 13.70 -13.49
CA VAL A 122 15.11 13.14 -12.35
C VAL A 122 15.95 12.05 -11.69
N GLY A 123 15.78 11.86 -10.39
CA GLY A 123 16.59 10.94 -9.60
C GLY A 123 15.77 10.16 -8.58
N ILE A 124 16.27 8.99 -8.21
CA ILE A 124 15.77 8.18 -7.11
C ILE A 124 16.96 7.82 -6.21
N ASP A 125 16.92 8.25 -4.95
CA ASP A 125 17.77 7.67 -3.91
C ASP A 125 17.09 6.38 -3.40
N PRO A 126 17.68 5.20 -3.66
CA PRO A 126 17.07 3.91 -3.34
C PRO A 126 17.02 3.63 -1.82
N THR A 127 17.80 4.37 -1.03
CA THR A 127 17.89 4.24 0.43
C THR A 127 17.01 5.23 1.19
N GLY A 128 16.38 6.17 0.47
CA GLY A 128 15.60 7.24 1.08
C GLY A 128 16.44 8.37 1.67
N GLY A 129 17.72 8.48 1.29
CA GLY A 129 18.62 9.57 1.67
C GLY A 129 18.06 10.96 1.31
N LEU A 130 18.44 11.97 2.10
CA LEU A 130 18.04 13.37 1.88
C LEU A 130 19.21 14.27 1.44
N ASP A 131 20.43 13.74 1.37
CA ASP A 131 21.59 14.46 0.85
C ASP A 131 21.55 14.52 -0.69
N PRO A 132 21.31 15.70 -1.30
CA PRO A 132 21.22 15.81 -2.75
C PRO A 132 22.57 15.61 -3.48
N GLU A 133 23.70 15.60 -2.75
CA GLU A 133 25.03 15.30 -3.28
C GLU A 133 25.40 13.81 -3.13
N SER A 134 24.50 12.98 -2.58
CA SER A 134 24.71 11.56 -2.38
C SER A 134 25.04 10.84 -3.71
N PRO A 135 26.12 10.05 -3.75
CA PRO A 135 26.46 9.24 -4.93
C PRO A 135 25.52 8.05 -5.12
N LEU A 136 24.65 7.76 -4.15
CA LEU A 136 23.66 6.68 -4.23
C LEU A 136 22.44 7.06 -5.08
N ILE A 137 22.24 8.36 -5.35
CA ILE A 137 21.12 8.80 -6.19
C ILE A 137 21.34 8.29 -7.61
N VAL A 138 20.42 7.44 -8.07
CA VAL A 138 20.36 7.02 -9.47
C VAL A 138 19.69 8.14 -10.24
N TRP A 139 20.42 8.76 -11.16
CA TRP A 139 19.90 9.83 -12.02
C TRP A 139 19.53 9.32 -13.41
N SER A 140 18.52 9.93 -14.03
CA SER A 140 18.30 9.81 -15.47
C SER A 140 19.50 10.34 -16.26
N GLN A 141 19.52 10.06 -17.57
CA GLN A 141 20.37 10.84 -18.47
C GLN A 141 20.04 12.35 -18.37
N VAL A 142 20.95 13.19 -18.83
CA VAL A 142 20.75 14.64 -18.85
C VAL A 142 19.83 15.04 -20.00
N HIS A 143 18.85 15.90 -19.72
CA HIS A 143 17.88 16.41 -20.69
C HIS A 143 18.01 17.93 -20.87
N GLN A 144 17.73 18.40 -22.09
CA GLN A 144 17.72 19.81 -22.48
C GLN A 144 16.38 20.22 -23.12
N PRO A 145 15.25 20.17 -22.38
CA PRO A 145 13.92 20.44 -22.93
C PRO A 145 13.67 21.94 -23.09
N LEU A 146 14.44 22.59 -23.98
CA LEU A 146 14.35 24.03 -24.22
C LEU A 146 13.03 24.35 -24.93
N SER A 147 12.17 25.11 -24.24
CA SER A 147 10.88 25.64 -24.71
C SER A 147 9.95 24.60 -25.36
N ARG A 148 10.07 23.35 -24.91
CA ARG A 148 9.13 22.27 -25.17
C ARG A 148 8.97 21.42 -23.92
N TRP A 149 7.78 20.87 -23.71
CA TRP A 149 7.58 19.83 -22.71
C TRP A 149 8.17 18.51 -23.19
N GLU A 150 8.95 17.89 -22.31
CA GLU A 150 9.55 16.57 -22.52
C GLU A 150 9.26 15.71 -21.29
N MET A 151 8.91 14.44 -21.52
CA MET A 151 8.73 13.47 -20.44
C MET A 151 10.08 12.84 -20.12
N ILE A 152 10.60 13.10 -18.92
CA ILE A 152 11.81 12.47 -18.40
C ILE A 152 11.40 11.21 -17.63
N HIS A 153 12.09 10.11 -17.89
CA HIS A 153 11.79 8.80 -17.32
C HIS A 153 13.03 8.20 -16.63
N LEU A 154 12.82 7.55 -15.49
CA LEU A 154 13.83 6.81 -14.75
C LEU A 154 13.20 5.59 -14.07
N ALA A 155 13.93 4.48 -14.01
CA ALA A 155 13.55 3.36 -13.15
C ALA A 155 14.71 2.93 -12.27
N ALA A 156 14.44 2.66 -10.99
CA ALA A 156 15.43 2.23 -10.00
C ALA A 156 14.81 1.22 -9.02
N ASP A 157 15.63 0.34 -8.47
CA ASP A 157 15.24 -0.60 -7.43
C ASP A 157 15.32 0.07 -6.06
N ALA A 158 14.32 -0.13 -5.20
CA ALA A 158 14.37 0.35 -3.82
C ALA A 158 15.22 -0.57 -2.95
N GLU A 159 15.98 0.01 -2.03
CA GLU A 159 16.80 -0.70 -1.04
C GLU A 159 16.23 -0.55 0.39
N ALA A 160 15.28 0.37 0.57
CA ALA A 160 14.61 0.66 1.84
C ALA A 160 13.07 0.71 1.70
N ASP A 161 12.39 0.84 2.83
CA ASP A 161 10.94 1.05 2.92
C ASP A 161 10.52 2.50 2.60
N ILE A 162 11.51 3.38 2.37
CA ILE A 162 11.33 4.73 1.82
C ILE A 162 12.37 4.93 0.71
N ILE A 163 11.96 5.53 -0.40
CA ILE A 163 12.87 6.13 -1.38
C ILE A 163 12.66 7.64 -1.44
N THR A 164 13.69 8.37 -1.88
CA THR A 164 13.58 9.81 -2.16
C THR A 164 13.59 10.04 -3.65
N VAL A 165 12.56 10.69 -4.16
CA VAL A 165 12.51 11.19 -5.54
C VAL A 165 13.11 12.58 -5.59
N TYR A 166 13.97 12.85 -6.57
CA TYR A 166 14.60 14.14 -6.83
C TYR A 166 14.26 14.66 -8.22
N LEU A 167 14.00 15.96 -8.30
CA LEU A 167 14.00 16.75 -9.54
C LEU A 167 15.22 17.67 -9.49
N LYS A 168 15.94 17.78 -10.61
CA LYS A 168 17.20 18.54 -10.67
C LYS A 168 17.31 19.34 -11.96
N SER A 169 17.88 20.52 -11.84
CA SER A 169 18.45 21.28 -12.96
C SER A 169 19.79 21.87 -12.55
N ALA A 170 20.69 22.03 -13.53
CA ALA A 170 22.05 22.47 -13.30
C ALA A 170 22.58 23.31 -14.48
N PRO A 171 22.01 24.49 -14.75
CA PRO A 171 22.37 25.25 -15.95
C PRO A 171 23.86 25.62 -15.98
N SER A 172 24.47 25.54 -17.16
CA SER A 172 25.92 25.72 -17.34
C SER A 172 26.35 27.17 -17.47
N LEU A 173 25.45 28.07 -17.90
CA LEU A 173 25.73 29.48 -18.18
C LEU A 173 24.71 30.40 -17.51
N PRO A 174 25.11 31.62 -17.11
CA PRO A 174 24.23 32.57 -16.43
C PRO A 174 23.36 33.34 -17.42
N LYS A 175 22.39 32.67 -18.05
CA LYS A 175 21.54 33.27 -19.08
C LYS A 175 20.52 34.24 -18.50
N ARG A 176 20.12 35.24 -19.30
CA ARG A 176 19.14 36.27 -18.90
C ARG A 176 17.80 35.63 -18.52
N GLN A 177 17.26 34.81 -19.41
CA GLN A 177 16.21 33.85 -19.09
C GLN A 177 16.88 32.57 -18.63
N GLN A 178 16.59 32.16 -17.40
CA GLN A 178 17.08 30.91 -16.84
C GLN A 178 16.04 30.38 -15.87
N ALA A 179 15.15 29.53 -16.36
CA ALA A 179 14.11 28.92 -15.56
C ALA A 179 13.80 27.51 -16.03
N VAL A 180 13.40 26.65 -15.11
CA VAL A 180 12.88 25.31 -15.40
C VAL A 180 11.50 25.16 -14.79
N PHE A 181 10.70 24.31 -15.42
CA PHE A 181 9.30 24.09 -15.10
C PHE A 181 9.05 22.59 -15.00
N TRP A 182 8.30 22.19 -13.97
CA TRP A 182 7.95 20.80 -13.72
C TRP A 182 6.44 20.66 -13.58
N ARG A 183 5.88 19.62 -14.19
CA ARG A 183 4.48 19.22 -14.01
C ARG A 183 4.33 17.71 -14.14
N ASN A 184 3.19 17.18 -13.69
CA ASN A 184 2.77 15.80 -14.00
C ASN A 184 3.87 14.75 -13.69
N ALA A 185 4.34 14.74 -12.45
CA ALA A 185 5.14 13.65 -11.91
C ALA A 185 4.26 12.46 -11.52
N PHE A 186 4.71 11.27 -11.88
CA PHE A 186 4.08 9.99 -11.56
C PHE A 186 5.14 9.02 -11.09
N LEU A 187 4.83 8.28 -10.01
CA LEU A 187 5.68 7.21 -9.53
C LEU A 187 4.85 5.96 -9.25
N ARG A 188 5.27 4.84 -9.84
CA ARG A 188 4.61 3.55 -9.64
C ARG A 188 5.63 2.41 -9.45
N PRO A 189 5.27 1.36 -8.69
CA PRO A 189 6.01 0.12 -8.73
C PRO A 189 5.80 -0.60 -10.08
N VAL A 190 6.82 -1.32 -10.54
CA VAL A 190 6.77 -2.14 -11.76
C VAL A 190 6.98 -3.62 -11.42
N GLY A 191 6.19 -4.50 -12.06
CA GLY A 191 6.30 -5.96 -11.89
C GLY A 191 5.48 -6.50 -10.70
N ARG A 192 5.87 -7.68 -10.17
CA ARG A 192 5.23 -8.28 -8.99
C ARG A 192 5.57 -7.45 -7.75
N HIS A 193 4.74 -6.46 -7.48
CA HIS A 193 4.89 -5.57 -6.34
C HIS A 193 4.76 -6.35 -5.03
N LYS A 194 5.86 -6.47 -4.28
CA LYS A 194 5.80 -6.90 -2.88
C LYS A 194 5.24 -5.73 -2.08
N ARG A 195 4.05 -5.87 -1.52
CA ARG A 195 3.57 -4.92 -0.50
C ARG A 195 4.39 -5.17 0.76
N SER A 196 5.24 -4.23 1.15
CA SER A 196 5.70 -4.16 2.54
C SER A 196 4.48 -3.74 3.36
N VAL A 197 3.87 -4.71 4.06
CA VAL A 197 2.73 -4.46 4.96
C VAL A 197 3.19 -3.82 6.27
N ASN A 198 4.48 -3.52 6.40
CA ASN A 198 5.07 -3.13 7.67
C ASN A 198 5.19 -1.62 7.80
N ILE A 199 4.81 -1.18 8.99
CA ILE A 199 4.97 0.16 9.54
C ILE A 199 6.28 0.76 9.05
N VAL A 200 6.19 1.76 8.19
CA VAL A 200 7.36 2.57 7.84
C VAL A 200 7.57 3.48 9.03
N GLY A 201 8.75 3.48 9.63
CA GLY A 201 9.12 4.44 10.66
C GLY A 201 10.63 4.59 10.60
N ILE A 202 11.13 5.78 10.32
CA ILE A 202 12.58 6.00 10.39
C ILE A 202 12.97 5.91 11.87
N GLY A 203 13.62 4.81 12.26
CA GLY A 203 14.11 4.60 13.62
C GLY A 203 12.99 4.41 14.64
N ASP A 204 12.80 5.38 15.53
CA ASP A 204 12.02 5.26 16.76
C ASP A 204 10.59 5.85 16.69
N THR A 205 10.13 6.31 15.52
CA THR A 205 8.80 6.94 15.37
C THR A 205 7.72 5.89 15.17
N HIS A 206 6.68 5.89 16.01
CA HIS A 206 5.64 4.86 16.03
C HIS A 206 4.22 5.47 16.00
N ILE A 207 3.33 4.89 15.19
CA ILE A 207 1.92 5.29 15.07
C ILE A 207 1.02 4.26 15.77
N SER A 208 0.34 4.66 16.84
CA SER A 208 -0.79 3.93 17.42
C SER A 208 -2.13 4.54 16.99
N ILE A 209 -3.15 3.69 16.86
CA ILE A 209 -4.48 4.06 16.36
C ILE A 209 -5.53 3.46 17.28
N GLU A 210 -6.56 4.24 17.63
CA GLU A 210 -7.71 3.82 18.41
C GLU A 210 -9.03 4.31 17.76
N PRO A 211 -10.02 3.44 17.53
CA PRO A 211 -9.95 1.98 17.70
C PRO A 211 -9.05 1.31 16.64
N GLU A 212 -8.53 0.12 16.92
CA GLU A 212 -7.69 -0.63 15.98
C GLU A 212 -8.48 -1.17 14.77
N TYR A 213 -9.78 -1.42 14.96
CA TYR A 213 -10.71 -1.91 13.94
C TYR A 213 -11.95 -1.00 13.86
N PRO A 214 -11.83 0.22 13.30
CA PRO A 214 -12.94 1.14 13.15
C PRO A 214 -13.95 0.68 12.09
N TYR A 215 -15.22 1.05 12.30
CA TYR A 215 -16.26 0.97 11.28
C TYR A 215 -16.34 2.26 10.48
N PRO A 216 -16.87 2.22 9.24
CA PRO A 216 -17.17 3.45 8.51
C PRO A 216 -18.10 4.37 9.30
N GLY A 217 -17.69 5.62 9.46
CA GLY A 217 -18.33 6.67 10.25
C GLY A 217 -17.64 6.92 11.58
N ASP A 218 -16.84 5.97 12.07
CA ASP A 218 -16.18 6.09 13.37
C ASP A 218 -15.07 7.14 13.34
N PRO A 219 -14.94 7.95 14.41
CA PRO A 219 -13.75 8.75 14.63
C PRO A 219 -12.57 7.82 14.98
N VAL A 220 -11.40 8.18 14.46
CA VAL A 220 -10.16 7.47 14.68
C VAL A 220 -9.16 8.44 15.30
N THR A 221 -8.70 8.12 16.50
CA THR A 221 -7.61 8.83 17.16
C THR A 221 -6.28 8.21 16.77
N VAL A 222 -5.36 9.03 16.30
CA VAL A 222 -3.99 8.64 15.94
C VAL A 222 -3.05 9.27 16.95
N SER A 223 -2.24 8.45 17.62
CA SER A 223 -1.16 8.90 18.49
C SER A 223 0.18 8.53 17.86
N VAL A 224 1.02 9.52 17.60
CA VAL A 224 2.36 9.32 17.08
C VAL A 224 3.36 9.61 18.18
N SER A 225 4.31 8.69 18.43
CA SER A 225 5.33 8.86 19.46
C SER A 225 6.75 8.74 18.92
N SER A 226 7.70 9.53 19.44
CA SER A 226 9.13 9.44 19.15
C SER A 226 9.95 10.02 20.32
N THR A 227 11.15 9.51 20.57
CA THR A 227 12.15 10.13 21.46
C THR A 227 12.75 11.39 20.85
N ARG A 228 12.70 11.55 19.52
CA ARG A 228 13.12 12.76 18.82
C ARG A 228 11.96 13.72 18.65
N GLU A 229 12.22 15.01 18.83
CA GLU A 229 11.26 16.04 18.48
C GLU A 229 11.29 16.31 16.98
N HIS A 230 10.23 15.90 16.27
CA HIS A 230 10.05 16.25 14.87
C HIS A 230 9.45 17.65 14.71
N GLN A 231 9.95 18.38 13.71
CA GLN A 231 9.53 19.74 13.38
C GLN A 231 8.69 19.76 12.10
N ARG A 232 7.85 20.80 11.93
CA ARG A 232 7.00 21.01 10.73
C ARG A 232 6.18 19.77 10.36
N ILE A 233 5.63 19.13 11.38
CA ILE A 233 4.93 17.86 11.28
C ILE A 233 3.46 18.02 10.86
N GLY A 234 2.90 16.94 10.36
CA GLY A 234 1.47 16.77 10.15
C GLY A 234 1.10 15.31 10.01
N LEU A 235 -0.21 15.05 10.00
CA LEU A 235 -0.75 13.75 9.65
C LEU A 235 -1.55 13.90 8.35
N LEU A 236 -1.18 13.10 7.36
CA LEU A 236 -1.92 12.98 6.11
C LEU A 236 -2.61 11.63 6.09
N VAL A 237 -3.90 11.65 5.77
CA VAL A 237 -4.70 10.44 5.59
C VAL A 237 -5.16 10.41 4.15
N ARG A 238 -5.02 9.25 3.52
CA ARG A 238 -5.63 8.95 2.21
C ARG A 238 -6.58 7.78 2.39
N ASP A 239 -7.81 7.96 1.92
CA ASP A 239 -8.82 6.92 1.96
C ASP A 239 -8.66 5.94 0.76
N PRO A 240 -9.43 4.84 0.73
CA PRO A 240 -9.38 3.83 -0.32
C PRO A 240 -9.70 4.36 -1.73
N ASP A 241 -10.48 5.44 -1.81
CA ASP A 241 -10.90 6.08 -3.07
C ASP A 241 -9.94 7.21 -3.50
N GLY A 242 -8.88 7.47 -2.70
CA GLY A 242 -7.86 8.46 -2.96
C GLY A 242 -8.18 9.87 -2.42
N ALA A 243 -9.29 10.06 -1.72
CA ALA A 243 -9.61 11.31 -1.05
C ALA A 243 -8.79 11.48 0.23
N SER A 244 -8.65 12.73 0.68
CA SER A 244 -7.94 13.07 1.92
C SER A 244 -8.94 13.59 2.95
N PRO A 245 -9.32 12.76 3.96
CA PRO A 245 -10.16 13.20 5.06
C PRO A 245 -9.56 14.39 5.81
N SER A 246 -10.42 15.25 6.37
CA SER A 246 -9.96 16.30 7.29
C SER A 246 -9.36 15.68 8.55
N VAL A 247 -8.18 16.15 8.93
CA VAL A 247 -7.50 15.71 10.15
C VAL A 247 -7.47 16.86 11.16
N ALA A 248 -8.02 16.63 12.35
CA ALA A 248 -7.91 17.53 13.49
C ALA A 248 -6.59 17.28 14.24
N ASN A 249 -5.87 18.35 14.58
CA ASN A 249 -4.71 18.28 15.47
C ASN A 249 -5.18 18.47 16.92
N LEU A 250 -5.03 17.43 17.73
CA LEU A 250 -5.44 17.42 19.14
C LEU A 250 -4.33 17.87 20.09
N GLY A 251 -3.15 18.20 19.57
CA GLY A 251 -2.03 18.76 20.30
C GLY A 251 -0.85 17.80 20.50
N LYS A 252 0.15 18.32 21.21
CA LYS A 252 1.40 17.65 21.54
C LYS A 252 1.52 17.51 23.06
N ALA A 253 2.01 16.37 23.52
CA ALA A 253 2.37 16.11 24.90
C ALA A 253 3.77 15.49 25.00
N LEU A 254 4.30 15.46 26.21
CA LEU A 254 5.48 14.66 26.57
C LEU A 254 4.99 13.53 27.49
N ASP A 255 5.31 12.28 27.16
CA ASP A 255 4.97 11.09 27.94
C ASP A 255 6.26 10.33 28.25
N GLY A 256 6.74 10.45 29.48
CA GLY A 256 8.09 10.05 29.86
C GLY A 256 9.14 10.79 29.02
N GLU A 257 9.97 10.04 28.29
CA GLU A 257 11.00 10.58 27.38
C GLU A 257 10.53 10.74 25.92
N ARG A 258 9.25 10.44 25.63
CA ARG A 258 8.74 10.45 24.26
C ARG A 258 7.84 11.67 24.03
N HIS A 259 8.06 12.34 22.91
CA HIS A 259 7.11 13.30 22.35
C HIS A 259 5.94 12.53 21.76
N VAL A 260 4.72 12.98 22.07
CA VAL A 260 3.48 12.39 21.56
C VAL A 260 2.66 13.46 20.85
N TRP A 261 2.28 13.21 19.60
CA TRP A 261 1.38 14.04 18.82
C TRP A 261 0.07 13.31 18.57
N ARG A 262 -1.05 13.97 18.83
CA ARG A 262 -2.38 13.38 18.70
C ARG A 262 -3.17 14.06 17.59
N TYR A 263 -3.85 13.23 16.80
CA TYR A 263 -4.68 13.65 15.69
C TYR A 263 -5.98 12.86 15.70
N GLU A 264 -7.02 13.39 15.06
CA GLU A 264 -8.29 12.69 14.86
C GLU A 264 -8.78 12.88 13.43
N PHE A 265 -9.36 11.83 12.83
CA PHE A 265 -10.07 11.92 11.56
C PHE A 265 -11.27 10.96 11.56
N LYS A 266 -12.17 11.08 10.58
CA LYS A 266 -13.30 10.16 10.40
C LYS A 266 -13.10 9.26 9.18
N THR A 267 -13.55 8.01 9.30
CA THR A 267 -13.44 7.00 8.24
C THR A 267 -14.73 6.95 7.41
N ALA A 268 -14.81 7.68 6.30
CA ALA A 268 -16.09 7.80 5.57
C ALA A 268 -16.52 6.49 4.86
N VAL A 269 -15.56 5.76 4.30
CA VAL A 269 -15.76 4.55 3.49
C VAL A 269 -15.02 3.35 4.08
N ASP A 270 -15.43 2.15 3.73
CA ASP A 270 -14.70 0.91 4.04
C ASP A 270 -13.51 0.70 3.09
N GLY A 271 -12.47 0.06 3.59
CA GLY A 271 -11.26 -0.26 2.84
C GLY A 271 -9.98 0.10 3.60
N LEU A 272 -8.88 0.10 2.87
CA LEU A 272 -7.55 0.34 3.43
C LEU A 272 -7.16 1.81 3.33
N TYR A 273 -6.99 2.45 4.47
CA TYR A 273 -6.52 3.84 4.59
C TYR A 273 -5.00 3.86 4.74
N GLU A 274 -4.36 4.85 4.12
CA GLU A 274 -2.96 5.18 4.36
C GLU A 274 -2.86 6.34 5.36
N VAL A 275 -2.25 6.09 6.51
CA VAL A 275 -2.02 7.09 7.55
C VAL A 275 -0.54 7.43 7.61
N ARG A 276 -0.16 8.60 7.09
CA ARG A 276 1.23 9.06 7.01
C ARG A 276 1.49 10.14 8.04
N PHE A 277 2.43 9.89 8.95
CA PHE A 277 3.05 10.95 9.74
C PHE A 277 4.19 11.55 8.93
N VAL A 278 4.11 12.84 8.67
CA VAL A 278 4.98 13.53 7.72
C VAL A 278 5.62 14.76 8.33
N GLY A 279 6.80 15.11 7.82
CA GLY A 279 7.42 16.42 8.01
C GLY A 279 7.34 17.23 6.72
N ASP A 280 7.70 18.50 6.79
CA ASP A 280 7.88 19.36 5.61
C ASP A 280 6.64 19.36 4.70
N ARG A 281 5.45 19.46 5.30
CA ARG A 281 4.15 19.49 4.60
C ARG A 281 3.90 18.27 3.69
N GLY A 282 4.48 17.12 4.03
CA GLY A 282 4.32 15.87 3.27
C GLY A 282 5.52 15.48 2.44
N ALA A 283 6.52 16.37 2.27
CA ALA A 283 7.72 16.03 1.51
C ALA A 283 8.58 14.99 2.24
N ARG A 284 8.66 15.08 3.58
CA ARG A 284 9.39 14.11 4.40
C ARG A 284 8.44 13.07 4.95
N MET A 285 8.80 11.81 4.80
CA MET A 285 8.05 10.70 5.37
C MET A 285 8.69 10.26 6.68
N LEU A 286 7.97 10.42 7.79
CA LEU A 286 8.48 10.07 9.12
C LEU A 286 7.99 8.69 9.55
N SER A 287 6.70 8.40 9.28
CA SER A 287 6.11 7.08 9.47
C SER A 287 4.86 6.87 8.61
N LEU A 288 4.51 5.60 8.32
CA LEU A 288 3.26 5.18 7.69
C LEU A 288 2.68 3.98 8.44
N ARG A 289 1.36 4.02 8.63
CA ARG A 289 0.57 2.87 9.05
C ARG A 289 -0.62 2.71 8.13
N LEU A 290 -0.90 1.46 7.74
CA LEU A 290 -2.12 1.12 7.03
C LEU A 290 -3.22 0.82 8.06
N LEU A 291 -4.43 1.33 7.82
CA LEU A 291 -5.58 1.13 8.67
C LEU A 291 -6.69 0.47 7.87
N GLN A 292 -7.05 -0.76 8.23
CA GLN A 292 -8.20 -1.44 7.65
C GLN A 292 -9.47 -0.95 8.35
N VAL A 293 -10.33 -0.27 7.59
CA VAL A 293 -11.69 0.06 8.01
C VAL A 293 -12.60 -0.96 7.37
N ALA A 294 -13.38 -1.67 8.15
CA ALA A 294 -14.30 -2.66 7.63
C ALA A 294 -15.58 -2.61 8.46
N ARG A 295 -16.73 -2.64 7.78
CA ARG A 295 -17.96 -3.06 8.45
C ARG A 295 -17.71 -4.48 8.94
N ASN A 296 -18.18 -4.83 10.13
CA ASN A 296 -18.19 -6.23 10.55
C ASN A 296 -18.93 -7.04 9.49
N VAL A 297 -18.20 -7.69 8.59
CA VAL A 297 -18.61 -8.99 8.11
C VAL A 297 -18.25 -9.88 9.28
N GLN A 298 -19.27 -10.42 9.95
CA GLN A 298 -19.06 -11.50 10.89
C GLN A 298 -18.32 -12.61 10.13
N LEU A 299 -17.00 -12.63 10.23
CA LEU A 299 -16.16 -13.72 9.77
C LEU A 299 -16.45 -14.85 10.75
N VAL A 300 -17.52 -15.60 10.47
CA VAL A 300 -17.57 -16.99 10.88
C VAL A 300 -16.30 -17.58 10.27
N SER A 301 -15.38 -18.09 11.09
CA SER A 301 -14.28 -18.91 10.59
C SER A 301 -14.90 -19.89 9.60
N SER A 302 -14.33 -20.06 8.41
CA SER A 302 -14.95 -20.84 7.32
C SER A 302 -15.37 -22.24 7.73
N ASP A 303 -14.83 -22.72 8.85
CA ASP A 303 -14.98 -24.07 9.36
C ASP A 303 -16.01 -24.16 10.49
N ALA A 304 -16.38 -23.03 11.14
CA ALA A 304 -17.36 -23.03 12.22
C ALA A 304 -18.79 -23.14 11.66
N SER A 305 -19.47 -24.23 12.01
CA SER A 305 -20.86 -24.38 11.61
C SER A 305 -21.77 -23.28 12.17
N ARG A 306 -22.72 -22.81 11.35
CA ARG A 306 -23.79 -21.87 11.77
C ARG A 306 -24.57 -22.35 13.00
N LEU A 307 -24.69 -23.68 13.17
CA LEU A 307 -25.35 -24.32 14.30
C LEU A 307 -24.53 -25.55 14.73
N ALA A 308 -24.17 -25.62 16.01
CA ALA A 308 -23.48 -26.75 16.61
C ALA A 308 -24.49 -27.85 16.98
N TYR A 309 -24.61 -28.86 16.12
CA TYR A 309 -25.36 -30.10 16.41
C TYR A 309 -24.56 -31.31 15.92
N LYS A 310 -24.83 -32.49 16.48
CA LYS A 310 -24.17 -33.75 16.07
C LYS A 310 -24.44 -34.02 14.60
N ARG A 311 -23.39 -34.22 13.81
CA ARG A 311 -23.50 -34.60 12.39
C ARG A 311 -23.00 -36.03 12.20
N VAL A 312 -23.83 -36.82 11.54
CA VAL A 312 -23.51 -38.20 11.20
C VAL A 312 -23.36 -38.28 9.68
N TYR A 313 -22.24 -38.83 9.23
CA TYR A 313 -21.92 -39.02 7.82
C TYR A 313 -21.83 -40.52 7.51
N VAL A 314 -22.73 -41.02 6.68
CA VAL A 314 -22.70 -42.37 6.14
C VAL A 314 -21.77 -42.37 4.93
N LEU A 315 -20.57 -42.90 5.13
CA LEU A 315 -19.54 -42.98 4.10
C LEU A 315 -19.66 -44.30 3.33
N LEU A 316 -20.17 -44.22 2.10
CA LEU A 316 -20.35 -45.37 1.23
C LEU A 316 -19.04 -45.71 0.47
N PRO A 317 -18.73 -46.99 0.26
CA PRO A 317 -17.53 -47.39 -0.48
C PRO A 317 -17.66 -47.06 -1.98
N PRO A 318 -16.53 -46.93 -2.70
CA PRO A 318 -16.55 -46.68 -4.15
C PRO A 318 -17.28 -47.76 -4.96
N THR A 319 -17.46 -48.95 -4.38
CA THR A 319 -18.17 -50.09 -4.98
C THR A 319 -19.69 -50.06 -4.75
N ALA A 320 -20.21 -49.11 -3.97
CA ALA A 320 -21.64 -49.00 -3.69
C ALA A 320 -22.41 -48.48 -4.91
N ASP A 321 -23.50 -49.17 -5.24
CA ASP A 321 -24.45 -48.75 -6.28
C ASP A 321 -25.64 -47.96 -5.67
N VAL A 322 -26.61 -47.63 -6.52
CA VAL A 322 -27.81 -46.86 -6.13
C VAL A 322 -28.64 -47.54 -5.04
N SER A 323 -28.59 -48.87 -4.93
CA SER A 323 -29.36 -49.61 -3.92
C SER A 323 -28.81 -49.37 -2.53
N TRP A 324 -27.47 -49.33 -2.38
CA TRP A 324 -26.78 -48.96 -1.15
C TRP A 324 -27.04 -47.51 -0.75
N PHE A 325 -27.02 -46.59 -1.72
CA PHE A 325 -27.37 -45.18 -1.46
C PHE A 325 -28.82 -45.04 -0.98
N THR A 326 -29.75 -45.78 -1.59
CA THR A 326 -31.16 -45.78 -1.21
C THR A 326 -31.37 -46.36 0.20
N ALA A 327 -30.67 -47.44 0.54
CA ALA A 327 -30.70 -48.02 1.88
C ALA A 327 -30.14 -47.06 2.95
N ALA A 328 -29.03 -46.39 2.67
CA ALA A 328 -28.47 -45.36 3.55
C ALA A 328 -29.46 -44.20 3.75
N ALA A 329 -30.12 -43.75 2.67
CA ALA A 329 -31.13 -42.69 2.72
C ALA A 329 -32.34 -43.08 3.57
N ARG A 330 -32.86 -44.30 3.40
CA ARG A 330 -33.99 -44.82 4.20
C ARG A 330 -33.62 -45.02 5.67
N GLY A 331 -32.44 -45.57 5.94
CA GLY A 331 -31.98 -45.83 7.29
C GLY A 331 -31.64 -44.56 8.07
N GLY A 332 -30.99 -43.59 7.41
CA GLY A 332 -30.55 -42.34 8.03
C GLY A 332 -31.58 -41.20 8.01
N PHE A 333 -32.75 -41.37 7.39
CA PHE A 333 -33.72 -40.28 7.18
C PHE A 333 -34.17 -39.60 8.48
N ASN A 334 -34.54 -40.39 9.49
CA ASN A 334 -35.01 -39.87 10.77
C ASN A 334 -33.89 -39.14 11.54
N GLY A 335 -32.66 -39.62 11.41
CA GLY A 335 -31.46 -39.02 11.98
C GLY A 335 -30.89 -37.82 11.21
N ARG A 336 -31.45 -37.49 10.04
CA ARG A 336 -30.94 -36.44 9.13
C ARG A 336 -29.46 -36.64 8.76
N PHE A 337 -29.05 -37.89 8.53
CA PHE A 337 -27.66 -38.20 8.19
C PHE A 337 -27.26 -37.66 6.81
N THR A 338 -26.00 -37.24 6.69
CA THR A 338 -25.38 -36.94 5.40
C THR A 338 -24.89 -38.24 4.79
N ILE A 339 -25.03 -38.39 3.47
CA ILE A 339 -24.58 -39.58 2.74
C ILE A 339 -23.63 -39.12 1.65
N GLY A 340 -22.47 -39.79 1.53
CA GLY A 340 -21.55 -39.49 0.46
C GLY A 340 -20.42 -40.50 0.33
N PHE A 341 -19.47 -40.17 -0.53
CA PHE A 341 -18.43 -41.09 -1.04
C PHE A 341 -17.02 -40.53 -0.88
N SER A 342 -16.85 -39.49 -0.05
CA SER A 342 -15.57 -38.81 0.19
C SER A 342 -15.22 -38.93 1.68
N ALA A 343 -14.08 -39.54 1.97
CA ALA A 343 -13.55 -39.64 3.33
C ALA A 343 -13.17 -38.25 3.88
N ASP A 344 -12.72 -37.35 3.00
CA ASP A 344 -12.38 -35.98 3.34
C ASP A 344 -13.62 -35.19 3.75
N ASP A 345 -14.72 -35.30 3.00
CA ASP A 345 -15.99 -34.64 3.34
C ASP A 345 -16.60 -35.19 4.63
N ALA A 346 -16.37 -36.48 4.91
CA ALA A 346 -16.76 -37.12 6.16
C ALA A 346 -15.95 -36.60 7.36
N GLY A 347 -14.71 -36.14 7.13
CA GLY A 347 -13.76 -35.74 8.16
C GLY A 347 -13.59 -34.24 8.37
N ILE A 348 -13.80 -33.38 7.37
CA ILE A 348 -13.49 -31.94 7.42
C ILE A 348 -14.56 -31.06 8.10
N GLY A 349 -14.14 -29.95 8.71
CA GLY A 349 -15.01 -28.93 9.34
C GLY A 349 -14.98 -28.92 10.86
N ASP A 350 -15.08 -27.72 11.45
CA ASP A 350 -15.09 -27.46 12.89
C ASP A 350 -16.51 -27.64 13.46
N LEU A 351 -16.80 -28.89 13.81
CA LEU A 351 -18.11 -29.37 14.23
C LEU A 351 -18.00 -29.94 15.63
N GLY A 352 -18.85 -29.47 16.55
CA GLY A 352 -18.79 -29.89 17.96
C GLY A 352 -18.97 -31.40 18.20
N SER A 353 -19.62 -32.13 17.28
CA SER A 353 -19.66 -33.60 17.28
C SER A 353 -19.86 -34.12 15.85
N LYS A 354 -18.95 -34.97 15.39
CA LYS A 354 -18.93 -35.54 14.04
C LYS A 354 -18.70 -37.04 14.12
N HIS A 355 -19.59 -37.81 13.51
CA HIS A 355 -19.54 -39.27 13.52
C HIS A 355 -19.54 -39.80 12.09
N VAL A 356 -18.48 -40.52 11.73
CA VAL A 356 -18.36 -41.20 10.44
C VAL A 356 -18.78 -42.66 10.60
N LEU A 357 -19.86 -43.03 9.90
CA LEU A 357 -20.32 -44.41 9.76
C LEU A 357 -19.77 -44.95 8.44
N ALA A 358 -18.63 -45.61 8.48
CA ALA A 358 -17.96 -46.10 7.28
C ALA A 358 -18.52 -47.48 6.88
N VAL A 359 -19.25 -47.53 5.77
CA VAL A 359 -19.87 -48.76 5.27
C VAL A 359 -18.84 -49.59 4.52
N ASN A 360 -18.70 -50.85 4.91
CA ASN A 360 -17.76 -51.83 4.34
C ASN A 360 -16.38 -51.20 4.07
N PRO A 361 -15.68 -50.67 5.09
CA PRO A 361 -14.45 -49.89 4.90
C PRO A 361 -13.32 -50.68 4.25
N HIS A 362 -13.41 -52.01 4.26
CA HIS A 362 -12.50 -52.92 3.56
C HIS A 362 -12.63 -52.87 2.02
N HIS A 363 -13.69 -52.24 1.49
CA HIS A 363 -13.86 -51.98 0.05
C HIS A 363 -13.22 -50.67 -0.43
N TRP A 364 -12.57 -49.92 0.47
CA TRP A 364 -11.82 -48.72 0.10
C TRP A 364 -10.37 -49.06 -0.29
N PRO A 365 -9.80 -48.39 -1.31
CA PRO A 365 -8.40 -48.61 -1.73
C PRO A 365 -7.39 -48.38 -0.61
N GLU A 366 -7.66 -47.39 0.24
CA GLU A 366 -6.99 -47.19 1.51
C GLU A 366 -7.86 -47.82 2.60
N VAL A 367 -7.29 -48.67 3.45
CA VAL A 367 -8.06 -49.27 4.54
C VAL A 367 -8.46 -48.17 5.52
N LEU A 368 -9.71 -47.70 5.43
CA LEU A 368 -10.25 -46.69 6.33
C LEU A 368 -10.40 -47.28 7.73
N THR A 369 -9.65 -46.73 8.69
CA THR A 369 -9.68 -47.15 10.09
C THR A 369 -9.90 -45.95 11.00
N ALA A 370 -10.24 -46.22 12.26
CA ALA A 370 -10.28 -45.19 13.30
C ALA A 370 -8.93 -44.46 13.43
N VAL A 371 -7.81 -45.15 13.22
CA VAL A 371 -6.47 -44.56 13.27
C VAL A 371 -6.25 -43.59 12.11
N TRP A 372 -6.68 -43.94 10.89
CA TRP A 372 -6.61 -43.08 9.72
C TRP A 372 -7.41 -41.79 9.95
N PHE A 373 -8.66 -41.88 10.40
CA PHE A 373 -9.46 -40.68 10.69
C PHE A 373 -8.88 -39.86 11.84
N LYS A 374 -8.36 -40.48 12.90
CA LYS A 374 -7.71 -39.74 14.00
C LYS A 374 -6.45 -38.99 13.53
N GLN A 375 -5.70 -39.55 12.58
CA GLN A 375 -4.50 -38.94 12.03
C GLN A 375 -4.80 -37.79 11.08
N HIS A 376 -5.81 -37.93 10.21
CA HIS A 376 -6.12 -36.96 9.16
C HIS A 376 -7.20 -35.94 9.57
N TYR A 377 -8.11 -36.31 10.47
CA TYR A 377 -9.29 -35.55 10.90
C TYR A 377 -9.51 -35.67 12.42
N PRO A 378 -8.62 -35.09 13.25
CA PRO A 378 -8.75 -35.17 14.70
C PRO A 378 -10.10 -34.60 15.17
N GLY A 379 -10.82 -35.38 15.98
CA GLY A 379 -12.16 -35.02 16.49
C GLY A 379 -13.33 -35.71 15.78
N ALA A 380 -13.10 -36.41 14.66
CA ALA A 380 -14.11 -37.28 14.06
C ALA A 380 -14.19 -38.62 14.80
N GLU A 381 -15.38 -38.97 15.30
CA GLU A 381 -15.70 -40.32 15.75
C GLU A 381 -15.87 -41.24 14.54
N PHE A 382 -15.43 -42.49 14.67
CA PHE A 382 -15.43 -43.45 13.58
C PHE A 382 -16.07 -44.76 14.02
N THR A 383 -17.05 -45.25 13.26
CA THR A 383 -17.64 -46.58 13.43
C THR A 383 -17.68 -47.32 12.10
N PRO A 384 -17.02 -48.49 11.98
CA PRO A 384 -17.15 -49.32 10.80
C PRO A 384 -18.51 -50.04 10.82
N VAL A 385 -19.21 -50.02 9.70
CA VAL A 385 -20.47 -50.74 9.47
C VAL A 385 -20.21 -51.84 8.46
N VAL A 386 -20.39 -53.10 8.87
CA VAL A 386 -20.25 -54.25 7.96
C VAL A 386 -21.65 -54.75 7.61
N ALA A 387 -21.99 -54.69 6.32
CA ALA A 387 -23.29 -55.08 5.79
C ALA A 387 -23.09 -55.91 4.51
N ASN A 388 -23.80 -57.03 4.38
CA ASN A 388 -23.63 -57.92 3.23
C ASN A 388 -24.51 -57.51 2.04
N LYS A 389 -25.66 -56.90 2.33
CA LYS A 389 -26.62 -56.38 1.34
C LYS A 389 -27.22 -55.05 1.81
N PRO A 390 -27.80 -54.23 0.91
CA PRO A 390 -28.34 -52.91 1.25
C PRO A 390 -29.36 -52.94 2.41
N GLU A 391 -30.19 -53.98 2.50
CA GLU A 391 -31.20 -54.09 3.57
C GLU A 391 -30.55 -54.23 4.96
N ASP A 392 -29.37 -54.84 5.05
CA ASP A 392 -28.62 -54.96 6.30
C ASP A 392 -28.14 -53.58 6.77
N LEU A 393 -27.70 -52.72 5.84
CA LEU A 393 -27.30 -51.34 6.14
C LEU A 393 -28.51 -50.50 6.59
N GLU A 394 -29.65 -50.62 5.91
CA GLU A 394 -30.87 -49.91 6.28
C GLU A 394 -31.31 -50.27 7.71
N ALA A 395 -31.33 -51.57 8.05
CA ALA A 395 -31.67 -52.05 9.38
C ALA A 395 -30.66 -51.57 10.42
N TRP A 396 -29.36 -51.70 10.14
CA TRP A 396 -28.29 -51.28 11.05
C TRP A 396 -28.40 -49.79 11.40
N LEU A 397 -28.65 -48.92 10.41
CA LEU A 397 -28.78 -47.48 10.64
C LEU A 397 -30.01 -47.11 11.48
N LYS A 398 -31.13 -47.83 11.29
CA LYS A 398 -32.35 -47.65 12.10
C LYS A 398 -32.14 -48.07 13.55
N ASP A 399 -31.45 -49.18 13.77
CA ASP A 399 -31.15 -49.68 15.11
C ASP A 399 -30.14 -48.77 15.83
N TRP A 400 -29.12 -48.30 15.10
CA TRP A 400 -28.13 -47.34 15.62
C TRP A 400 -28.80 -46.05 16.10
N LEU A 401 -29.77 -45.53 15.33
CA LEU A 401 -30.60 -44.39 15.73
C LEU A 401 -31.38 -44.64 17.03
N GLY A 402 -31.96 -45.83 17.20
CA GLY A 402 -32.72 -46.20 18.39
C GLY A 402 -31.85 -46.45 19.63
N SER A 403 -30.56 -46.71 19.45
CA SER A 403 -29.59 -46.92 20.55
C SER A 403 -28.94 -45.63 21.06
N GLU A 404 -29.06 -44.53 20.31
CA GLU A 404 -28.48 -43.22 20.66
C GLU A 404 -29.49 -42.18 21.16
N SER A 405 -30.79 -42.49 21.14
CA SER A 405 -31.86 -41.71 21.79
C SER A 405 -32.06 -42.14 23.23
#